data_AF-A0A1I1YBG1-F1
#
_entry.id   AF-A0A1I1YBG1-F1
#
_cell.length_a   1.000
_cell.length_b   1.000
_cell.length_c   1.000
_cell.angle_alpha   90.00
_cell.angle_beta   90.00
_cell.angle_gamma   90.00
#
_symmetry.space_group_name_H-M   'P 1'
#
loop_
_entity.id
_entity.type
_entity.pdbx_description
1 polymer ?
#
loop_
_entity_poly.entity_id
_entity_poly.type
_entity_poly.pdbx_seq_one_letter_code
_entity_poly.pdbx_strand_id
1 'polypeptide(L)'
;MVTSFFTCKKTISSVAVAAMLTGGFTAPGLAAAPTVKHEVHEATKENSKEAPAAVEAIAEQALSTVQVIATGYTAGYESTGKRPGHPQYGITYSGVKVRRGQVSTVAADTKLFPIGTLLYIPGYGYGVVADTGSAIKGHRLDLYFETIKDVYKQWGKRTVAVQVLRKGNGKLSQTWLNQINHAVEAGKPIPQTYLES
;
A
#
# COMPACT_ATOMS: atom_id res chain seq x y z
N MET A 1 -31.12 10.42 -55.31
CA MET A 1 -30.35 11.43 -56.06
C MET A 1 -29.07 11.72 -55.28
N VAL A 2 -27.92 11.30 -55.83
CA VAL A 2 -26.51 11.81 -55.69
C VAL A 2 -25.92 11.87 -54.26
N THR A 3 -25.12 10.92 -53.72
CA THR A 3 -23.70 10.47 -53.94
C THR A 3 -22.59 11.52 -53.74
N SER A 4 -21.61 11.24 -52.86
CA SER A 4 -20.12 11.34 -53.02
C SER A 4 -19.46 11.38 -51.62
N PHE A 5 -18.74 10.36 -51.11
CA PHE A 5 -17.37 9.90 -51.40
C PHE A 5 -16.32 11.02 -51.57
N PHE A 6 -15.29 11.06 -50.70
CA PHE A 6 -13.90 11.29 -51.09
C PHE A 6 -12.90 10.82 -50.01
N THR A 7 -12.11 9.82 -50.39
CA THR A 7 -10.89 9.31 -49.75
C THR A 7 -9.70 10.11 -50.28
N CYS A 8 -8.67 10.41 -49.48
CA CYS A 8 -7.38 10.89 -50.01
C CYS A 8 -6.19 10.19 -49.35
N LYS A 9 -5.26 9.74 -50.21
CA LYS A 9 -4.09 8.89 -49.96
C LYS A 9 -2.80 9.72 -49.71
N LYS A 10 -1.90 9.11 -48.93
CA LYS A 10 -0.42 9.16 -48.92
C LYS A 10 0.30 9.84 -50.12
N THR A 11 1.38 10.56 -49.81
CA THR A 11 2.65 10.56 -50.59
C THR A 11 3.87 10.92 -49.71
N ILE A 12 5.01 10.30 -50.05
CA ILE A 12 6.37 10.41 -49.49
C ILE A 12 7.24 11.10 -50.56
N SER A 13 8.24 11.90 -50.17
CA SER A 13 9.53 12.16 -50.88
C SER A 13 10.37 13.07 -49.98
N SER A 14 11.52 12.69 -49.42
CA SER A 14 12.83 12.37 -50.04
C SER A 14 13.47 13.56 -50.77
N VAL A 15 14.46 14.21 -50.15
CA VAL A 15 15.48 15.01 -50.83
C VAL A 15 16.84 14.69 -50.22
N ALA A 16 17.75 14.23 -51.08
CA ALA A 16 19.17 14.04 -50.83
C ALA A 16 19.94 14.99 -51.75
N VAL A 17 21.02 15.63 -51.26
CA VAL A 17 22.08 16.22 -52.09
C VAL A 17 23.42 16.03 -51.36
N ALA A 18 24.46 15.76 -52.14
CA ALA A 18 25.72 15.13 -51.79
C ALA A 18 26.96 16.02 -52.05
N ALA A 19 28.14 15.43 -51.72
CA ALA A 19 29.49 15.67 -52.27
C ALA A 19 30.38 16.68 -51.48
N MET A 20 31.70 16.53 -51.28
CA MET A 20 32.79 15.79 -51.94
C MET A 20 34.02 15.56 -51.02
N LEU A 21 34.76 14.46 -51.25
CA LEU A 21 36.24 14.26 -51.37
C LEU A 21 37.20 14.91 -50.33
N THR A 22 38.30 14.36 -49.82
CA THR A 22 39.19 13.20 -50.10
C THR A 22 40.28 13.19 -49.01
N GLY A 23 40.84 12.02 -48.67
CA GLY A 23 42.16 11.93 -48.01
C GLY A 23 42.30 10.76 -47.03
N GLY A 24 42.98 9.70 -47.45
CA GLY A 24 43.30 8.54 -46.60
C GLY A 24 44.66 8.64 -45.92
N PHE A 25 44.88 7.86 -44.85
CA PHE A 25 46.18 7.33 -44.39
C PHE A 25 45.98 6.26 -43.28
N THR A 26 46.27 4.99 -43.64
CA THR A 26 47.10 3.98 -42.95
C THR A 26 46.82 3.47 -41.51
N ALA A 27 46.20 2.27 -41.45
CA ALA A 27 46.55 1.02 -40.71
C ALA A 27 46.61 0.97 -39.14
N PRO A 28 46.87 -0.21 -38.50
CA PRO A 28 45.91 -1.26 -38.13
C PRO A 28 45.93 -1.61 -36.61
N GLY A 29 44.93 -2.37 -36.09
CA GLY A 29 45.10 -2.98 -34.77
C GLY A 29 43.85 -3.48 -34.05
N LEU A 30 43.69 -4.81 -34.03
CA LEU A 30 43.24 -5.67 -32.93
C LEU A 30 42.40 -5.09 -31.75
N ALA A 31 41.33 -5.84 -31.45
CA ALA A 31 40.88 -6.27 -30.11
C ALA A 31 39.55 -5.69 -29.57
N ALA A 32 38.62 -6.64 -29.38
CA ALA A 32 37.78 -6.88 -28.21
C ALA A 32 36.76 -5.80 -27.76
N ALA A 33 35.49 -6.17 -27.88
CA ALA A 33 34.36 -5.58 -27.19
C ALA A 33 34.49 -5.72 -25.65
N PRO A 34 34.04 -4.72 -24.88
CA PRO A 34 33.64 -4.93 -23.50
C PRO A 34 32.16 -4.58 -23.27
N THR A 35 31.51 -5.55 -22.64
CA THR A 35 30.26 -5.50 -21.85
C THR A 35 30.05 -4.21 -21.05
N VAL A 36 28.90 -3.57 -21.25
CA VAL A 36 28.40 -2.46 -20.42
C VAL A 36 27.89 -3.04 -19.10
N LYS A 37 28.53 -2.59 -18.01
CA LYS A 37 28.18 -2.89 -16.62
C LYS A 37 27.00 -2.02 -16.20
N HIS A 38 26.08 -2.63 -15.46
CA HIS A 38 25.00 -1.99 -14.71
C HIS A 38 25.56 -0.91 -13.77
N GLU A 39 25.13 0.34 -13.95
CA GLU A 39 25.22 1.38 -12.93
C GLU A 39 23.94 1.41 -12.10
N VAL A 40 24.12 1.14 -10.81
CA VAL A 40 23.12 1.21 -9.75
C VAL A 40 23.08 2.66 -9.28
N HIS A 41 22.03 3.40 -9.63
CA HIS A 41 21.74 4.68 -8.98
C HIS A 41 21.06 4.43 -7.64
N GLU A 42 21.93 4.37 -6.62
CA GLU A 42 21.86 5.07 -5.34
C GLU A 42 20.47 5.48 -4.84
N ALA A 43 19.97 4.67 -3.89
CA ALA A 43 18.83 4.99 -3.05
C ALA A 43 19.21 6.08 -2.03
N THR A 44 18.63 7.27 -2.18
CA THR A 44 18.66 8.28 -1.13
C THR A 44 17.72 7.89 0.01
N LYS A 45 18.38 7.59 1.11
CA LYS A 45 17.88 7.27 2.44
C LYS A 45 17.35 8.55 3.09
N GLU A 46 16.03 8.79 3.03
CA GLU A 46 15.40 9.86 3.81
C GLU A 46 14.30 9.35 4.73
N ASN A 47 14.61 9.50 6.02
CA ASN A 47 13.71 9.74 7.14
C ASN A 47 13.02 8.55 7.86
N SER A 48 13.84 7.69 8.47
CA SER A 48 13.46 6.85 9.63
C SER A 48 14.00 7.47 10.94
N LYS A 49 13.57 8.70 11.24
CA LYS A 49 13.94 9.44 12.46
C LYS A 49 12.74 9.63 13.40
N GLU A 50 11.79 8.71 13.38
CA GLU A 50 10.76 8.60 14.42
C GLU A 50 11.32 7.68 15.52
N ALA A 51 11.29 8.18 16.76
CA ALA A 51 12.27 7.88 17.80
C ALA A 51 12.30 6.41 18.28
N PRO A 52 13.50 5.85 18.58
CA PRO A 52 13.64 4.48 19.11
C PRO A 52 12.80 4.24 20.37
N ALA A 53 12.62 5.26 21.22
CA ALA A 53 11.83 5.19 22.44
C ALA A 53 10.33 4.91 22.20
N ALA A 54 9.74 5.40 21.10
CA ALA A 54 8.32 5.14 20.80
C ALA A 54 8.11 3.69 20.35
N VAL A 55 9.05 3.13 19.59
CA VAL A 55 8.99 1.75 19.13
C VAL A 55 9.19 0.77 20.29
N GLU A 56 10.08 1.10 21.22
CA GLU A 56 10.28 0.34 22.46
C GLU A 56 9.03 0.36 23.35
N ALA A 57 8.44 1.54 23.59
CA ALA A 57 7.22 1.65 24.40
C ALA A 57 6.04 0.88 23.81
N ILE A 58 5.90 0.84 22.48
CA ILE A 58 4.86 0.04 21.82
C ILE A 58 5.14 -1.47 21.98
N ALA A 59 6.41 -1.88 21.90
CA ALA A 59 6.79 -3.28 22.10
C ALA A 59 6.51 -3.77 23.53
N GLU A 60 6.65 -2.91 24.54
CA GLU A 60 6.26 -3.23 25.92
C GLU A 60 4.74 -3.40 26.09
N GLN A 61 3.92 -2.72 25.28
CA GLN A 61 2.47 -2.85 25.26
C GLN A 61 1.96 -4.08 24.49
N ALA A 62 2.85 -4.81 23.80
CA ALA A 62 2.46 -5.94 22.97
C ALA A 62 2.19 -7.20 23.83
N LEU A 63 0.98 -7.75 23.71
CA LEU A 63 0.63 -9.06 24.29
C LEU A 63 1.36 -10.20 23.56
N SER A 64 1.52 -10.07 22.25
CA SER A 64 2.23 -11.04 21.41
C SER A 64 2.62 -10.43 20.07
N THR A 65 3.60 -11.04 19.41
CA THR A 65 4.02 -10.66 18.06
C THR A 65 3.74 -11.82 17.10
N VAL A 66 3.13 -11.53 15.96
CA VAL A 66 2.70 -12.53 14.97
C VAL A 66 3.20 -12.13 13.59
N GLN A 67 3.80 -13.06 12.85
CA GLN A 67 4.16 -12.82 11.45
C GLN A 67 2.93 -12.99 10.56
N VAL A 68 2.68 -12.00 9.70
CA VAL A 68 1.55 -12.01 8.77
C VAL A 68 1.98 -11.53 7.39
N ILE A 69 1.26 -11.99 6.36
CA ILE A 69 1.33 -11.40 5.02
C ILE A 69 0.31 -10.25 4.98
N ALA A 70 0.78 -9.03 4.79
CA ALA A 70 -0.05 -7.84 4.71
C ALA A 70 -0.17 -7.32 3.26
N THR A 71 -1.39 -7.10 2.81
CA THR A 71 -1.74 -6.41 1.56
C THR A 71 -2.47 -5.10 1.86
N GLY A 72 -2.79 -4.32 0.82
CA GLY A 72 -3.66 -3.15 0.95
C GLY A 72 -4.89 -3.26 0.06
N TYR A 73 -6.02 -2.74 0.53
CA TYR A 73 -7.29 -2.68 -0.18
C TYR A 73 -7.94 -1.31 -0.03
N THR A 74 -8.98 -1.05 -0.83
CA THR A 74 -9.78 0.17 -0.75
C THR A 74 -11.28 -0.13 -0.65
N ALA A 75 -12.11 0.89 -0.48
CA ALA A 75 -13.56 0.73 -0.52
C ALA A 75 -14.11 0.47 -1.94
N GLY A 76 -13.26 0.64 -2.97
CA GLY A 76 -13.64 0.63 -4.37
C GLY A 76 -14.08 -0.73 -4.91
N TYR A 77 -14.49 -0.71 -6.17
CA TYR A 77 -15.03 -1.87 -6.88
C TYR A 77 -13.99 -2.98 -7.03
N GLU A 78 -12.71 -2.62 -7.20
CA GLU A 78 -11.60 -3.57 -7.36
C GLU A 78 -11.38 -4.45 -6.12
N SER A 79 -11.77 -3.93 -4.94
CA SER A 79 -11.60 -4.63 -3.66
C SER A 79 -12.91 -5.24 -3.16
N THR A 80 -14.04 -4.52 -3.32
CA THR A 80 -15.32 -4.88 -2.68
C THR A 80 -16.45 -5.20 -3.65
N GLY A 81 -16.26 -4.95 -4.96
CA GLY A 81 -17.32 -5.04 -5.96
C GLY A 81 -18.39 -3.94 -5.87
N LYS A 82 -18.20 -2.93 -5.00
CA LYS A 82 -19.19 -1.86 -4.76
C LYS A 82 -18.71 -0.52 -5.34
N ARG A 83 -19.66 0.36 -5.65
CA ARG A 83 -19.40 1.73 -6.15
C ARG A 83 -19.95 2.78 -5.18
N PRO A 84 -19.42 4.01 -5.18
CA PRO A 84 -20.03 5.13 -4.46
C PRO A 84 -21.52 5.23 -4.79
N GLY A 85 -22.36 5.37 -3.75
CA GLY A 85 -23.83 5.34 -3.86
C GLY A 85 -24.47 4.00 -3.48
N HIS A 86 -23.71 2.91 -3.40
CA HIS A 86 -24.23 1.65 -2.86
C HIS A 86 -24.42 1.75 -1.33
N PRO A 87 -25.52 1.24 -0.74
CA PRO A 87 -25.80 1.38 0.70
C PRO A 87 -24.71 0.82 1.62
N GLN A 88 -24.01 -0.21 1.16
CA GLN A 88 -22.91 -0.87 1.88
C GLN A 88 -21.51 -0.43 1.40
N TYR A 89 -21.40 0.64 0.62
CA TYR A 89 -20.12 1.18 0.19
C TYR A 89 -19.34 1.70 1.40
N GLY A 90 -18.11 1.21 1.58
CA GLY A 90 -17.26 1.57 2.72
C GLY A 90 -17.74 1.08 4.08
N ILE A 91 -18.67 0.11 4.14
CA ILE A 91 -19.10 -0.54 5.38
C ILE A 91 -18.37 -1.87 5.52
N THR A 92 -17.63 -2.03 6.63
CA THR A 92 -16.89 -3.26 6.98
C THR A 92 -17.83 -4.34 7.51
N TYR A 93 -17.34 -5.58 7.63
CA TYR A 93 -18.06 -6.70 8.24
C TYR A 93 -18.60 -6.39 9.64
N SER A 94 -17.86 -5.65 10.46
CA SER A 94 -18.31 -5.27 11.81
C SER A 94 -19.43 -4.21 11.82
N GLY A 95 -19.73 -3.59 10.68
CA GLY A 95 -20.74 -2.54 10.54
C GLY A 95 -20.21 -1.11 10.70
N VAL A 96 -18.94 -0.93 11.10
CA VAL A 96 -18.30 0.40 11.11
C VAL A 96 -17.85 0.80 9.70
N LYS A 97 -17.77 2.12 9.47
CA LYS A 97 -17.20 2.65 8.22
C LYS A 97 -15.70 2.40 8.17
N VAL A 98 -15.20 2.04 6.99
CA VAL A 98 -13.75 2.01 6.72
C VAL A 98 -13.13 3.35 7.04
N ARG A 99 -11.92 3.33 7.58
CA ARG A 99 -11.20 4.56 7.94
C ARG A 99 -9.70 4.38 7.86
N ARG A 100 -9.04 5.38 7.26
CA ARG A 100 -7.61 5.63 7.41
C ARG A 100 -7.45 6.80 8.39
N GLY A 101 -6.69 6.61 9.46
CA GLY A 101 -6.50 7.59 10.52
C GLY A 101 -5.53 7.09 11.59
N GLN A 102 -5.59 7.69 12.78
CA GLN A 102 -4.71 7.35 13.90
C GLN A 102 -4.82 5.88 14.30
N VAL A 103 -6.05 5.35 14.33
CA VAL A 103 -6.31 3.91 14.32
C VAL A 103 -7.18 3.60 13.10
N SER A 104 -6.61 2.87 12.16
CA SER A 104 -7.23 2.53 10.88
C SER A 104 -7.98 1.19 10.95
N THR A 105 -8.98 1.00 10.10
CA THR A 105 -9.70 -0.28 10.00
C THR A 105 -8.90 -1.27 9.15
N VAL A 106 -8.76 -2.51 9.61
CA VAL A 106 -8.08 -3.58 8.85
C VAL A 106 -8.98 -4.82 8.73
N ALA A 107 -8.73 -5.62 7.69
CA ALA A 107 -9.36 -6.92 7.51
C ALA A 107 -8.43 -8.05 7.96
N ALA A 108 -8.99 -9.06 8.64
CA ALA A 108 -8.23 -10.21 9.12
C ALA A 108 -9.10 -11.47 9.18
N ASP A 109 -8.47 -12.61 9.47
CA ASP A 109 -9.20 -13.83 9.86
C ASP A 109 -9.64 -13.73 11.32
N THR A 110 -10.95 -13.71 11.56
CA THR A 110 -11.56 -13.56 12.89
C THR A 110 -11.31 -14.73 13.83
N LYS A 111 -10.88 -15.89 13.32
CA LYS A 111 -10.47 -17.02 14.16
C LYS A 111 -9.14 -16.75 14.88
N LEU A 112 -8.25 -15.98 14.26
CA LEU A 112 -6.96 -15.61 14.84
C LEU A 112 -7.02 -14.23 15.49
N PHE A 113 -7.63 -13.27 14.81
CA PHE A 113 -7.78 -11.89 15.28
C PHE A 113 -9.27 -11.53 15.32
N PRO A 114 -9.97 -11.77 16.44
CA PRO A 114 -11.38 -11.42 16.56
C PRO A 114 -11.64 -9.93 16.27
N ILE A 115 -12.85 -9.60 15.81
CA ILE A 115 -13.26 -8.21 15.61
C ILE A 115 -13.00 -7.39 16.88
N GLY A 116 -12.45 -6.19 16.70
CA GLY A 116 -12.02 -5.29 17.78
C GLY A 116 -10.57 -5.53 18.26
N THR A 117 -9.85 -6.50 17.70
CA THR A 117 -8.42 -6.71 18.02
C THR A 117 -7.62 -5.47 17.59
N LEU A 118 -6.80 -4.96 18.50
CA LEU A 118 -5.96 -3.80 18.29
C LEU A 118 -4.53 -4.24 18.00
N LEU A 119 -3.98 -3.73 16.91
CA LEU A 119 -2.69 -4.10 16.36
C LEU A 119 -1.82 -2.87 16.17
N TYR A 120 -0.51 -3.03 16.35
CA TYR A 120 0.48 -2.14 15.77
C TYR A 120 1.14 -2.83 14.57
N ILE A 121 1.11 -2.14 13.43
CA ILE A 121 1.60 -2.66 12.15
C ILE A 121 2.75 -1.74 11.68
N PRO A 122 4.01 -2.21 11.75
CA PRO A 122 5.17 -1.40 11.41
C PRO A 122 5.07 -0.79 10.00
N GLY A 123 5.25 0.52 9.88
CA GLY A 123 5.14 1.27 8.63
C GLY A 123 3.72 1.62 8.19
N TYR A 124 2.67 1.15 8.88
CA TYR A 124 1.27 1.53 8.63
C TYR A 124 0.66 2.33 9.78
N GLY A 125 1.00 1.94 11.02
CA GLY A 125 0.48 2.51 12.26
C GLY A 125 -0.48 1.56 12.98
N TYR A 126 -1.35 2.10 13.81
CA TYR A 126 -2.32 1.30 14.56
C TYR A 126 -3.49 0.87 13.69
N GLY A 127 -3.87 -0.40 13.82
CA GLY A 127 -4.98 -1.03 13.12
C GLY A 127 -5.95 -1.69 14.09
N VAL A 128 -7.24 -1.59 13.82
CA VAL A 128 -8.26 -2.39 14.51
C VAL A 128 -8.95 -3.31 13.51
N VAL A 129 -9.07 -4.58 13.89
CA VAL A 129 -9.74 -5.58 13.06
C VAL A 129 -11.23 -5.27 13.04
N ALA A 130 -11.70 -4.77 11.90
CA ALA A 130 -13.08 -4.34 11.68
C ALA A 130 -13.75 -5.10 10.53
N ASP A 131 -12.94 -5.69 9.64
CA ASP A 131 -13.43 -6.31 8.41
C ASP A 131 -12.93 -7.75 8.23
N THR A 132 -13.53 -8.44 7.27
CA THR A 132 -13.14 -9.79 6.85
C THR A 132 -13.17 -9.90 5.33
N GLY A 133 -12.39 -10.84 4.78
CA GLY A 133 -12.40 -11.14 3.35
C GLY A 133 -12.38 -12.64 3.08
N SER A 134 -12.90 -13.04 1.92
CA SER A 134 -12.86 -14.44 1.48
C SER A 134 -11.41 -14.92 1.30
N ALA A 135 -10.53 -14.06 0.76
CA ALA A 135 -9.11 -14.33 0.55
C ALA A 135 -8.22 -14.05 1.79
N ILE A 136 -8.79 -13.45 2.84
CA ILE A 136 -8.08 -13.07 4.07
C ILE A 136 -8.31 -14.16 5.12
N LYS A 137 -7.49 -15.21 5.06
CA LYS A 137 -7.53 -16.39 5.92
C LYS A 137 -6.16 -16.68 6.52
N GLY A 138 -6.15 -17.18 7.75
CA GLY A 138 -4.94 -17.43 8.53
C GLY A 138 -4.17 -16.15 8.83
N HIS A 139 -2.84 -16.22 8.77
CA HIS A 139 -1.93 -15.12 9.08
C HIS A 139 -1.84 -14.09 7.93
N ARG A 140 -2.99 -13.52 7.56
CA ARG A 140 -3.11 -12.51 6.52
C ARG A 140 -3.84 -11.28 7.05
N LEU A 141 -3.36 -10.11 6.65
CA LEU A 141 -4.02 -8.82 6.91
C LEU A 141 -4.24 -8.08 5.60
N ASP A 142 -5.37 -7.39 5.51
CA ASP A 142 -5.61 -6.40 4.46
C ASP A 142 -5.77 -5.01 5.08
N LEU A 143 -4.90 -4.09 4.69
CA LEU A 143 -4.82 -2.76 5.27
C LEU A 143 -5.63 -1.78 4.44
N TYR A 144 -6.50 -1.02 5.08
CA TYR A 144 -7.34 -0.07 4.37
C TYR A 144 -6.52 1.15 3.91
N PHE A 145 -6.73 1.54 2.66
CA PHE A 145 -6.27 2.80 2.07
C PHE A 145 -7.43 3.49 1.35
N GLU A 146 -7.38 4.82 1.29
CA GLU A 146 -8.41 5.60 0.59
C GLU A 146 -8.33 5.46 -0.92
N THR A 147 -7.12 5.29 -1.47
CA THR A 147 -6.89 5.19 -2.90
C THR A 147 -5.95 4.03 -3.26
N ILE A 148 -6.15 3.49 -4.45
CA ILE A 148 -5.28 2.45 -5.03
C ILE A 148 -3.83 2.97 -5.16
N LYS A 149 -3.67 4.25 -5.49
CA LYS A 149 -2.35 4.89 -5.59
C LYS A 149 -1.58 4.82 -4.27
N ASP A 150 -2.28 5.00 -3.14
CA ASP A 150 -1.66 4.92 -1.81
C ASP A 150 -1.25 3.49 -1.46
N VAL A 151 -2.03 2.48 -1.86
CA VAL A 151 -1.66 1.07 -1.70
C VAL A 151 -0.30 0.80 -2.36
N TYR A 152 -0.13 1.22 -3.62
CA TYR A 152 1.12 0.99 -4.35
C TYR A 152 2.28 1.84 -3.83
N LYS A 153 2.03 3.11 -3.49
CA LYS A 153 3.09 4.03 -3.04
C LYS A 153 3.58 3.71 -1.63
N GLN A 154 2.68 3.31 -0.72
CA GLN A 154 2.98 3.21 0.71
C GLN A 154 3.19 1.76 1.17
N TRP A 155 2.57 0.78 0.51
CA TRP A 155 2.49 -0.58 1.05
C TRP A 155 2.96 -1.71 0.11
N GLY A 156 2.24 -2.02 -0.96
CA GLY A 156 2.45 -3.26 -1.71
C GLY A 156 2.11 -4.52 -0.89
N LYS A 157 2.67 -5.68 -1.26
CA LYS A 157 2.52 -6.94 -0.50
C LYS A 157 3.82 -7.26 0.21
N ARG A 158 3.77 -7.46 1.53
CA ARG A 158 4.96 -7.77 2.32
C ARG A 158 4.64 -8.61 3.55
N THR A 159 5.64 -9.35 4.04
CA THR A 159 5.56 -10.04 5.33
C THR A 159 6.00 -9.07 6.42
N VAL A 160 5.19 -8.94 7.47
CA VAL A 160 5.45 -8.03 8.60
C VAL A 160 5.18 -8.75 9.92
N ALA A 161 6.00 -8.44 10.93
CA ALA A 161 5.76 -8.84 12.30
C ALA A 161 4.83 -7.80 12.95
N VAL A 162 3.58 -8.18 13.17
CA VAL A 162 2.57 -7.30 13.80
C VAL A 162 2.52 -7.56 15.29
N GLN A 163 2.33 -6.50 16.06
CA GLN A 163 2.17 -6.58 17.50
C GLN A 163 0.69 -6.55 17.84
N VAL A 164 0.24 -7.52 18.63
CA VAL A 164 -1.13 -7.58 19.14
C VAL A 164 -1.15 -6.85 20.48
N LEU A 165 -1.79 -5.68 20.53
CA LEU A 165 -1.86 -4.84 21.72
C LEU A 165 -3.04 -5.22 22.61
N ARG A 166 -4.16 -5.60 22.00
CA ARG A 166 -5.37 -6.06 22.70
C ARG A 166 -6.14 -7.04 21.85
N LYS A 167 -6.59 -8.15 22.44
CA LYS A 167 -7.47 -9.10 21.76
C LYS A 167 -8.91 -8.59 21.74
N GLY A 168 -9.54 -8.63 20.57
CA GLY A 168 -10.93 -8.23 20.41
C GLY A 168 -11.91 -9.21 21.06
N ASN A 169 -13.11 -8.71 21.36
CA ASN A 169 -14.22 -9.52 21.91
C ASN A 169 -15.25 -9.94 20.85
N GLY A 170 -14.98 -9.70 19.57
CA GLY A 170 -15.88 -10.01 18.46
C GLY A 170 -16.88 -8.91 18.11
N LYS A 171 -16.82 -7.75 18.77
CA LYS A 171 -17.67 -6.58 18.50
C LYS A 171 -16.83 -5.33 18.33
N LEU A 172 -17.31 -4.41 17.50
CA LEU A 172 -16.72 -3.08 17.31
C LEU A 172 -17.84 -2.07 17.06
N SER A 173 -17.82 -0.94 17.76
CA SER A 173 -18.79 0.14 17.56
C SER A 173 -18.14 1.35 16.91
N GLN A 174 -18.91 2.10 16.12
CA GLN A 174 -18.43 3.33 15.49
C GLN A 174 -18.01 4.36 16.56
N THR A 175 -18.73 4.43 17.68
CA THR A 175 -18.43 5.35 18.79
C THR A 175 -17.07 5.04 19.40
N TRP A 176 -16.80 3.78 19.76
CA TRP A 176 -15.50 3.38 20.32
C TRP A 176 -14.37 3.68 19.33
N LEU A 177 -14.61 3.36 18.06
CA LEU A 177 -13.68 3.58 16.98
C LEU A 177 -13.35 5.08 16.79
N ASN A 178 -14.32 5.97 16.99
CA ASN A 178 -14.11 7.42 16.97
C ASN A 178 -13.35 7.88 18.23
N GLN A 179 -13.76 7.44 19.42
CA GLN A 179 -13.13 7.80 20.69
C GLN A 179 -11.63 7.50 20.70
N ILE A 180 -11.23 6.29 20.29
CA ILE A 180 -9.81 5.93 20.26
C ILE A 180 -9.02 6.78 19.24
N ASN A 181 -9.63 7.22 18.14
CA ASN A 181 -8.93 8.09 17.18
C ASN A 181 -8.75 9.51 17.69
N HIS A 182 -9.66 10.01 18.51
CA HIS A 182 -9.49 11.29 19.19
C HIS A 182 -8.49 11.21 20.34
N ALA A 183 -8.35 10.05 20.98
CA ALA A 183 -7.44 9.84 22.11
C ALA A 183 -6.00 9.54 21.68
N VAL A 184 -5.78 8.99 20.49
CA VAL A 184 -4.44 8.64 19.99
C VAL A 184 -3.81 9.82 19.26
N GLU A 185 -2.70 10.29 19.79
CA GLU A 185 -1.83 11.28 19.13
C GLU A 185 -0.79 10.57 18.24
N ALA A 186 -0.37 11.25 17.16
CA ALA A 186 0.60 10.67 16.23
C ALA A 186 1.97 10.53 16.91
N GLY A 187 2.62 9.38 16.73
CA GLY A 187 3.91 9.10 17.34
C GLY A 187 3.88 8.79 18.84
N LYS A 188 2.71 8.72 19.49
CA LYS A 188 2.58 8.32 20.89
C LYS A 188 2.05 6.88 21.04
N PRO A 189 2.39 6.18 22.15
CA PRO A 189 1.78 4.90 22.51
C PRO A 189 0.27 5.01 22.68
N ILE A 190 -0.45 3.91 22.49
CA ILE A 190 -1.90 3.89 22.74
C ILE A 190 -2.16 4.10 24.24
N PRO A 191 -3.15 4.94 24.63
CA PRO A 191 -3.50 5.10 26.03
C PRO A 191 -3.91 3.77 26.66
N GLN A 192 -3.39 3.50 27.85
CA GLN A 192 -3.54 2.23 28.56
C GLN A 192 -5.02 1.81 28.74
N THR A 193 -5.92 2.78 28.88
CA THR A 193 -7.38 2.56 28.98
C THR A 193 -8.01 1.81 27.81
N TYR A 194 -7.33 1.77 26.65
CA TYR A 194 -7.78 1.01 25.47
C TYR A 194 -7.08 -0.35 25.32
N LEU A 195 -6.10 -0.66 26.17
CA LEU A 195 -5.38 -1.93 26.20
C LEU A 195 -5.98 -2.90 27.23
N GLU A 196 -6.51 -2.34 28.31
CA GLU A 196 -7.17 -3.09 29.38
C GLU A 196 -8.57 -3.54 28.94
N SER A 197 -8.90 -4.80 29.23
CA SER A 197 -10.15 -5.47 28.81
C SER A 197 -11.14 -5.58 29.95
#